data_AF-A0A7V9AHQ7-F1
#
_entry.id   AF-A0A7V9AHQ7-F1
#
_cell.length_a   1.000
_cell.length_b   1.000
_cell.length_c   1.000
_cell.angle_alpha   90.00
_cell.angle_beta   90.00
_cell.angle_gamma   90.00
#
_symmetry.space_group_name_H-M   'P 1'
#
loop_
_entity.id
_entity.type
_entity.pdbx_description
1 polymer ?
#
loop_
_entity_poly.entity_id
_entity_poly.type
_entity_poly.pdbx_seq_one_letter_code
_entity_poly.pdbx_strand_id
1 'polypeptide(L)'
;MVLAWVKTAASSEHVPEITLATSWTPVLVLSHDCEIDKEFNEYVDWLIDQGDSEEAAVREAEERSDLDRYIVVSPLLPYDERVVSPGKFEAIRSAQKIGYFPLPPMPAYSGAEFLVHLSRTTTVERILLSRRYKIGSLSDLARQLLRFKLAEVLASRSLAAVSKLEVAIGQRITDVRTLKVKRSDATVVLVLEDGAELHVGAKTNRESAAPERTRRSEAE
;
A
#
# COMPACT_ATOMS: atom_id res chain seq x y z
N MET A 1 8.60 -9.53 1.94
CA MET A 1 7.68 -10.62 1.55
C MET A 1 7.11 -10.29 0.18
N VAL A 2 7.18 -11.21 -0.78
CA VAL A 2 6.56 -11.06 -2.11
C VAL A 2 5.53 -12.18 -2.23
N LEU A 3 4.25 -11.83 -2.33
CA LEU A 3 3.19 -12.76 -2.69
C LEU A 3 2.95 -12.64 -4.20
N ALA A 4 3.18 -13.73 -4.93
CA ALA A 4 2.74 -13.88 -6.30
C ALA A 4 1.65 -14.96 -6.33
N TRP A 5 0.45 -14.61 -6.77
CA TRP A 5 -0.59 -15.58 -7.12
C TRP A 5 -0.49 -15.88 -8.61
N VAL A 6 -0.16 -17.12 -8.95
CA VAL A 6 -0.36 -17.66 -10.30
C VAL A 6 -1.43 -18.74 -10.20
N LYS A 7 -2.65 -18.41 -10.62
CA LYS A 7 -3.69 -19.42 -10.87
C LYS A 7 -3.50 -19.91 -12.30
N THR A 8 -2.82 -21.04 -12.48
CA THR A 8 -2.78 -21.75 -13.76
C THR A 8 -3.79 -22.89 -13.71
N ALA A 9 -4.96 -22.68 -14.30
CA ALA A 9 -5.82 -23.77 -14.72
C ALA A 9 -5.52 -24.07 -16.20
N ALA A 10 -5.10 -25.32 -16.43
CA ALA A 10 -4.92 -26.01 -17.72
C ALA A 10 -3.73 -25.61 -18.62
N SER A 11 -2.75 -26.53 -18.64
CA SER A 11 -2.05 -27.08 -19.80
C SER A 11 -1.60 -26.12 -20.92
N SER A 12 -0.32 -25.74 -20.88
CA SER A 12 0.47 -25.47 -22.09
C SER A 12 1.92 -25.86 -21.83
N GLU A 13 2.54 -26.66 -22.71
CA GLU A 13 3.85 -27.32 -22.60
C GLU A 13 5.09 -26.40 -22.44
N HIS A 14 4.93 -25.11 -22.13
CA HIS A 14 6.06 -24.18 -21.96
C HIS A 14 5.81 -23.22 -20.79
N VAL A 15 5.59 -23.76 -19.58
CA VAL A 15 5.62 -22.90 -18.38
C VAL A 15 7.09 -22.63 -18.05
N PRO A 16 7.56 -21.37 -18.13
CA PRO A 16 8.94 -21.04 -17.80
C PRO A 16 9.21 -21.42 -16.35
N GLU A 17 10.40 -21.96 -16.09
CA GLU A 17 10.85 -22.29 -14.75
C GLU A 17 10.88 -21.00 -13.91
N ILE A 18 10.01 -20.92 -12.90
CA ILE A 18 9.94 -19.76 -12.01
C ILE A 18 10.88 -20.02 -10.83
N THR A 19 12.06 -19.40 -10.85
CA THR A 19 12.95 -19.39 -9.68
C THR A 19 12.45 -18.37 -8.66
N LEU A 20 11.96 -18.87 -7.53
CA LEU A 20 11.55 -18.04 -6.39
C LEU A 20 12.75 -17.81 -5.47
N ALA A 21 13.21 -16.56 -5.38
CA ALA A 21 14.16 -16.15 -4.35
C ALA A 21 13.39 -15.65 -3.12
N THR A 22 13.53 -16.34 -1.99
CA THR A 22 12.94 -15.93 -0.71
C THR A 22 14.01 -15.35 0.21
N SER A 23 13.74 -14.20 0.81
CA SER A 23 14.59 -13.61 1.84
C SER A 23 13.76 -13.00 2.97
N TRP A 24 14.36 -12.97 4.16
CA TRP A 24 13.85 -12.20 5.28
C TRP A 24 14.17 -10.72 5.05
N THR A 25 13.17 -9.86 5.22
CA THR A 25 13.33 -8.41 5.11
C THR A 25 12.62 -7.76 6.28
N PRO A 26 13.20 -6.70 6.88
CA PRO A 26 12.47 -5.91 7.85
C PRO A 26 11.26 -5.24 7.18
N VAL A 27 10.20 -5.06 7.96
CA VAL A 27 8.95 -4.44 7.53
C VAL A 27 8.49 -3.42 8.58
N LEU A 28 7.80 -2.38 8.13
CA LEU A 28 7.05 -1.47 8.99
C LEU A 28 5.61 -1.96 9.04
N VAL A 29 5.11 -2.20 10.25
CA VAL A 29 3.69 -2.45 10.49
C VAL A 29 2.94 -1.13 10.35
N LEU A 30 1.88 -1.14 9.53
CA LEU A 30 1.08 0.05 9.21
C LEU A 30 -0.32 0.03 9.84
N SER A 31 -0.78 -1.13 10.29
CA SER A 31 -2.03 -1.26 11.04
C SER A 31 -1.99 -0.38 12.29
N HIS A 32 -3.13 0.23 12.61
CA HIS A 32 -3.21 1.07 13.80
C HIS A 32 -3.09 0.22 15.07
N ASP A 33 -2.54 0.78 16.15
CA ASP A 33 -2.38 0.07 17.42
C ASP A 33 -3.73 -0.46 17.97
N CYS A 34 -4.86 0.16 17.60
CA CYS A 34 -6.20 -0.28 18.00
C CYS A 34 -6.85 -1.29 17.02
N GLU A 35 -6.26 -1.49 15.85
CA GLU A 35 -6.63 -2.59 14.95
C GLU A 35 -5.83 -3.85 15.27
N ILE A 36 -4.64 -3.68 15.86
CA ILE A 36 -3.84 -4.77 16.38
C ILE A 36 -4.47 -5.19 17.70
N ASP A 37 -4.69 -6.49 17.87
CA ASP A 37 -5.29 -7.10 19.06
C ASP A 37 -6.79 -6.74 19.25
N LYS A 38 -7.47 -6.27 18.20
CA LYS A 38 -8.90 -5.91 18.29
C LYS A 38 -9.75 -7.17 18.48
N GLU A 39 -9.56 -8.16 17.60
CA GLU A 39 -10.31 -9.42 17.68
C GLU A 39 -9.94 -10.18 18.96
N PHE A 40 -8.67 -10.08 19.39
CA PHE A 40 -8.21 -10.56 20.68
C PHE A 40 -8.97 -9.92 21.84
N ASN A 41 -9.02 -8.60 21.91
CA ASN A 41 -9.69 -7.88 22.99
C ASN A 41 -11.20 -8.15 23.00
N GLU A 42 -11.86 -8.15 21.83
CA GLU A 42 -13.28 -8.49 21.71
C GLU A 42 -13.58 -9.92 22.20
N TYR A 43 -12.66 -10.87 21.96
CA TYR A 43 -12.80 -12.24 22.42
C TYR A 43 -12.57 -12.37 23.94
N VAL A 44 -11.57 -11.66 24.48
CA VAL A 44 -11.33 -11.60 25.94
C VAL A 44 -12.53 -11.01 26.66
N ASP A 45 -13.05 -9.88 26.18
CA ASP A 45 -14.24 -9.24 26.75
C ASP A 45 -15.45 -10.20 26.71
N TRP A 46 -15.64 -10.92 25.60
CA TRP A 46 -16.71 -11.91 25.48
C TRP A 46 -16.57 -13.06 26.51
N LEU A 47 -15.37 -13.59 26.75
CA LEU A 47 -15.13 -14.64 27.74
C LEU A 47 -15.39 -14.16 29.17
N ILE A 48 -14.96 -12.93 29.49
CA ILE A 48 -15.24 -12.31 30.79
C ILE A 48 -16.76 -12.16 30.98
N ASP A 49 -17.49 -11.75 29.94
CA ASP A 49 -18.96 -11.67 29.97
C ASP A 49 -19.64 -13.04 30.12
N GLN A 50 -18.99 -14.14 29.68
CA GLN A 50 -19.44 -15.51 29.95
C GLN A 50 -19.16 -16.00 31.38
N GLY A 51 -18.44 -15.20 32.18
CA GLY A 51 -18.14 -15.48 33.58
C GLY A 51 -16.74 -16.04 33.84
N ASP A 52 -15.86 -16.06 32.84
CA ASP A 52 -14.46 -16.41 33.06
C ASP A 52 -13.72 -15.28 33.79
N SER A 53 -12.65 -15.65 34.50
CA SER A 53 -11.73 -14.64 35.04
C SER A 53 -10.90 -14.05 33.89
N GLU A 54 -10.51 -12.78 34.04
CA GLU A 54 -9.65 -12.09 33.05
C GLU A 54 -8.38 -12.89 32.73
N GLU A 55 -7.71 -13.48 33.74
CA GLU A 55 -6.53 -14.32 33.52
C GLU A 55 -6.80 -15.60 32.72
N ALA A 56 -7.98 -16.21 32.87
CA ALA A 56 -8.38 -17.37 32.09
C ALA A 56 -8.75 -16.98 30.66
N ALA A 57 -9.51 -15.89 30.51
CA ALA A 57 -9.92 -15.33 29.23
C ALA A 57 -8.71 -14.96 28.35
N VAL A 58 -7.74 -14.25 28.92
CA VAL A 58 -6.49 -13.88 28.21
C VAL A 58 -5.74 -15.13 27.76
N ARG A 59 -5.59 -16.14 28.62
CA ARG A 59 -4.87 -17.37 28.29
C ARG A 59 -5.54 -18.14 27.16
N GLU A 60 -6.86 -18.23 27.16
CA GLU A 60 -7.61 -18.88 26.07
C GLU A 60 -7.48 -18.10 24.76
N ALA A 61 -7.59 -16.77 24.81
CA ALA A 61 -7.39 -15.91 23.64
C ALA A 61 -5.98 -16.04 23.06
N GLU A 62 -4.94 -16.23 23.89
CA GLU A 62 -3.56 -16.45 23.44
C GLU A 62 -3.37 -17.74 22.63
N GLU A 63 -4.19 -18.76 22.87
CA GLU A 63 -4.17 -20.03 22.12
C GLU A 63 -4.82 -19.90 20.73
N ARG A 64 -5.65 -18.86 20.51
CA ARG A 64 -6.35 -18.60 19.25
C ARG A 64 -5.46 -17.88 18.23
N SER A 65 -4.73 -18.67 17.43
CA SER A 65 -3.88 -18.15 16.35
C SER A 65 -4.61 -17.47 15.19
N ASP A 66 -5.94 -17.58 15.14
CA ASP A 66 -6.79 -16.99 14.12
C ASP A 66 -7.29 -15.57 14.47
N LEU A 67 -7.13 -15.12 15.72
CA LEU A 67 -7.42 -13.74 16.12
C LEU A 67 -6.34 -12.77 15.60
N ASP A 68 -6.78 -11.66 15.02
CA ASP A 68 -5.93 -10.61 14.43
C ASP A 68 -4.90 -11.21 13.46
N ARG A 69 -5.36 -12.22 12.70
CA ARG A 69 -4.51 -13.06 11.86
C ARG A 69 -3.75 -12.26 10.82
N TYR A 70 -4.33 -11.18 10.32
CA TYR A 70 -3.79 -10.41 9.21
C TYR A 70 -3.36 -9.02 9.64
N ILE A 71 -2.21 -8.58 9.14
CA ILE A 71 -1.68 -7.25 9.43
C ILE A 71 -1.14 -6.60 8.16
N VAL A 72 -1.29 -5.28 8.05
CA VAL A 72 -0.80 -4.52 6.92
C VAL A 72 0.64 -4.08 7.20
N VAL A 73 1.55 -4.39 6.28
CA VAL A 73 2.95 -4.02 6.39
C VAL A 73 3.45 -3.38 5.11
N SER A 74 4.55 -2.64 5.21
CA SER A 74 5.33 -2.20 4.06
C SER A 74 6.81 -2.56 4.25
N PRO A 75 7.51 -3.03 3.21
CA PRO A 75 8.91 -3.39 3.33
C PRO A 75 9.77 -2.15 3.62
N LEU A 76 10.81 -2.35 4.43
CA LEU A 76 11.93 -1.44 4.53
C LEU A 76 12.86 -1.70 3.34
N LEU A 77 13.21 -0.64 2.63
CA LEU A 77 14.08 -0.70 1.46
C LEU A 77 15.32 0.14 1.74
N PRO A 78 16.50 -0.29 1.26
CA PRO A 78 17.70 0.51 1.37
C PRO A 78 17.61 1.76 0.50
N TYR A 79 18.40 2.79 0.83
CA TYR A 79 18.69 3.89 -0.08
C TYR A 79 19.63 3.40 -1.18
N ASP A 80 19.05 2.82 -2.22
CA ASP A 80 19.75 2.24 -3.36
C ASP A 80 19.13 2.78 -4.67
N GLU A 81 19.97 3.01 -5.68
CA GLU A 81 19.54 3.57 -6.98
C GLU A 81 18.55 2.68 -7.75
N ARG A 82 18.56 1.37 -7.47
CA ARG A 82 17.60 0.39 -8.01
C ARG A 82 16.23 0.51 -7.36
N VAL A 83 16.17 1.07 -6.15
CA VAL A 83 14.94 1.30 -5.40
C VAL A 83 14.36 2.67 -5.71
N VAL A 84 15.18 3.72 -5.62
CA VAL A 84 14.75 5.10 -5.88
C VAL A 84 15.89 5.92 -6.48
N SER A 85 15.57 6.83 -7.38
CA SER A 85 16.58 7.65 -8.05
C SER A 85 17.37 8.49 -7.02
N PRO A 86 18.72 8.54 -7.09
CA PRO A 86 19.55 9.26 -6.10
C PRO A 86 19.16 10.72 -5.87
N GLY A 87 18.73 11.43 -6.91
CA GLY A 87 18.24 12.81 -6.81
C GLY A 87 16.98 13.01 -5.93
N LYS A 88 16.37 11.93 -5.44
CA LYS A 88 15.21 11.96 -4.53
C LYS A 88 15.59 11.67 -3.08
N PHE A 89 16.82 11.24 -2.79
CA PHE A 89 17.21 10.78 -1.45
C PHE A 89 16.99 11.85 -0.38
N GLU A 90 17.48 13.07 -0.60
CA GLU A 90 17.31 14.18 0.36
C GLU A 90 15.85 14.57 0.59
N ALA A 91 15.03 14.56 -0.46
CA ALA A 91 13.60 14.82 -0.34
C ALA A 91 12.87 13.71 0.45
N ILE A 92 13.38 12.47 0.42
CA ILE A 92 12.83 11.37 1.22
C ILE A 92 13.29 11.48 2.67
N ARG A 93 14.59 11.72 2.91
CA ARG A 93 15.15 11.91 4.27
C ARG A 93 14.46 13.04 5.03
N SER A 94 14.14 14.13 4.34
CA SER A 94 13.40 15.27 4.90
C SER A 94 11.88 15.09 4.92
N ALA A 95 11.37 13.89 4.60
CA ALA A 95 9.95 13.56 4.51
C ALA A 95 9.11 14.41 3.54
N GLN A 96 9.75 15.14 2.61
CA GLN A 96 9.07 15.97 1.60
C GLN A 96 8.48 15.15 0.46
N LYS A 97 9.04 13.97 0.16
CA LYS A 97 8.59 13.15 -0.97
C LYS A 97 7.31 12.37 -0.61
N ILE A 98 6.23 12.55 -1.37
CA ILE A 98 4.99 11.76 -1.26
C ILE A 98 5.25 10.29 -1.62
N GLY A 99 4.62 9.35 -0.91
CA GLY A 99 4.76 7.92 -1.16
C GLY A 99 5.87 7.23 -0.38
N TYR A 100 6.65 7.99 0.39
CA TYR A 100 7.79 7.49 1.14
C TYR A 100 7.76 8.00 2.57
N PHE A 101 8.29 7.19 3.48
CA PHE A 101 8.49 7.53 4.87
C PHE A 101 9.95 7.22 5.26
N PRO A 102 10.72 8.20 5.75
CA PRO A 102 12.10 7.97 6.15
C PRO A 102 12.18 7.26 7.50
N LEU A 103 13.21 6.44 7.69
CA LEU A 103 13.56 5.87 8.98
C LEU A 103 14.95 6.35 9.41
N PRO A 104 15.18 6.53 10.72
CA PRO A 104 16.53 6.78 11.21
C PRO A 104 17.43 5.56 10.95
N PRO A 105 18.76 5.75 10.91
CA PRO A 105 19.73 4.67 10.88
C PRO A 105 19.42 3.61 11.95
N MET A 106 19.40 2.34 11.56
CA MET A 106 19.03 1.25 12.48
C MET A 106 20.27 0.56 13.06
N PRO A 107 20.52 0.63 14.39
CA PRO A 107 21.67 -0.02 15.01
C PRO A 107 21.71 -1.53 14.79
N ALA A 108 20.54 -2.19 14.77
CA ALA A 108 20.40 -3.62 14.50
C ALA A 108 20.92 -4.05 13.11
N TYR A 109 21.12 -3.08 12.20
CA TYR A 109 21.65 -3.28 10.85
C TYR A 109 22.92 -2.46 10.62
N SER A 110 23.79 -2.36 11.62
CA SER A 110 25.07 -1.63 11.54
C SER A 110 24.92 -0.16 11.12
N GLY A 111 23.81 0.48 11.52
CA GLY A 111 23.51 1.87 11.17
C GLY A 111 23.03 2.05 9.72
N ALA A 112 22.57 0.99 9.05
CA ALA A 112 22.00 1.11 7.72
C ALA A 112 20.77 2.04 7.72
N GLU A 113 20.69 2.88 6.69
CA GLU A 113 19.54 3.74 6.43
C GLU A 113 18.49 2.99 5.60
N PHE A 114 17.23 3.12 6.01
CA PHE A 114 16.11 2.55 5.30
C PHE A 114 15.05 3.61 5.01
N LEU A 115 14.25 3.33 3.99
CA LEU A 115 13.02 4.04 3.68
C LEU A 115 11.87 3.04 3.60
N VAL A 116 10.65 3.53 3.82
CA VAL A 116 9.44 2.76 3.61
C VAL A 116 8.71 3.30 2.41
N HIS A 117 8.38 2.42 1.46
CA HIS A 117 7.61 2.80 0.28
C HIS A 117 6.12 2.50 0.49
N LEU A 118 5.36 3.53 0.86
CA LEU A 118 3.95 3.44 1.28
C LEU A 118 2.97 3.02 0.17
N SER A 119 3.43 2.78 -1.06
CA SER A 119 2.62 2.17 -2.10
C SER A 119 2.83 0.66 -2.25
N ARG A 120 3.84 0.10 -1.56
CA ARG A 120 4.17 -1.34 -1.55
C ARG A 120 3.62 -2.04 -0.31
N THR A 121 2.47 -1.58 0.15
CA THR A 121 1.76 -2.18 1.28
C THR A 121 1.23 -3.55 0.89
N THR A 122 1.37 -4.53 1.78
CA THR A 122 0.79 -5.85 1.62
C THR A 122 0.22 -6.31 2.95
N THR A 123 -0.87 -7.07 2.87
CA THR A 123 -1.40 -7.80 4.00
C THR A 123 -0.62 -9.10 4.15
N VAL A 124 -0.23 -9.44 5.38
CA VAL A 124 0.52 -10.65 5.71
C VAL A 124 -0.12 -11.34 6.90
N GLU A 125 0.07 -12.64 7.03
CA GLU A 125 -0.30 -13.31 8.28
C GLU A 125 0.67 -12.91 9.40
N ARG A 126 0.14 -12.53 10.56
CA ARG A 126 0.91 -12.06 11.72
C ARG A 126 1.92 -13.11 12.19
N ILE A 127 1.61 -14.40 12.03
CA ILE A 127 2.52 -15.50 12.35
C ILE A 127 3.82 -15.49 11.52
N LEU A 128 3.82 -14.85 10.35
CA LEU A 128 5.01 -14.67 9.51
C LEU A 128 5.95 -13.59 10.06
N LEU A 129 5.50 -12.76 11.01
CA LEU A 129 6.33 -11.80 11.70
C LEU A 129 7.07 -12.49 12.86
N SER A 130 8.38 -12.33 12.90
CA SER A 130 9.18 -12.94 13.96
C SER A 130 8.96 -12.21 15.29
N ARG A 131 8.29 -12.89 16.25
CA ARG A 131 8.01 -12.36 17.59
C ARG A 131 9.27 -11.91 18.36
N ARG A 132 10.43 -12.50 18.06
CA ARG A 132 11.70 -12.22 18.74
C ARG A 132 12.51 -11.06 18.13
N TYR A 133 12.10 -10.55 16.97
CA TYR A 133 12.88 -9.58 16.20
C TYR A 133 12.13 -8.25 16.00
N LYS A 134 11.57 -7.73 17.09
CA LYS A 134 11.08 -6.34 17.13
C LYS A 134 12.29 -5.39 17.21
N ILE A 135 12.59 -4.74 16.10
CA ILE A 135 13.74 -3.82 15.98
C ILE A 135 13.50 -2.52 16.77
N GLY A 136 12.25 -2.07 16.86
CA GLY A 136 11.89 -0.86 17.59
C GLY A 136 10.43 -0.48 17.39
N SER A 137 10.06 0.69 17.90
CA SER A 137 8.75 1.32 17.70
C SER A 137 8.92 2.77 17.32
N LEU A 138 7.98 3.32 16.57
CA LEU A 138 7.96 4.73 16.23
C LEU A 138 7.61 5.57 17.46
N SER A 139 8.28 6.71 17.63
CA SER A 139 7.86 7.74 18.59
C SER A 139 6.51 8.34 18.18
N ASP A 140 5.83 9.04 19.09
CA ASP A 140 4.54 9.68 18.80
C ASP A 140 4.62 10.67 17.63
N LEU A 141 5.69 11.46 17.59
CA LEU A 141 5.96 12.40 16.50
C LEU A 141 6.14 11.65 15.16
N ALA A 142 6.90 10.55 15.16
CA ALA A 142 7.10 9.73 13.96
C ALA A 142 5.79 9.05 13.52
N ARG A 143 4.94 8.62 14.47
CA ARG A 143 3.60 8.09 14.18
C ARG A 143 2.69 9.14 13.56
N GLN A 144 2.70 10.38 14.06
CA GLN A 144 1.94 11.50 13.47
C GLN A 144 2.40 11.78 12.04
N LEU A 145 3.72 11.85 11.81
CA LEU A 145 4.28 12.01 10.48
C LEU A 145 3.86 10.85 9.56
N LEU A 146 3.94 9.61 10.02
CA LEU A 146 3.52 8.44 9.23
C LEU A 146 2.05 8.55 8.82
N ARG A 147 1.15 8.90 9.74
CA ARG A 147 -0.27 9.11 9.44
C ARG A 147 -0.48 10.20 8.40
N PHE A 148 0.25 11.31 8.51
CA PHE A 148 0.23 12.36 7.50
C PHE A 148 0.70 11.85 6.12
N LYS A 149 1.83 11.12 6.05
CA LYS A 149 2.33 10.54 4.78
C LYS A 149 1.34 9.52 4.18
N LEU A 150 0.68 8.71 5.01
CA LEU A 150 -0.37 7.79 4.56
C LEU A 150 -1.57 8.55 3.99
N ALA A 151 -2.02 9.61 4.66
CA ALA A 151 -3.09 10.46 4.16
C ALA A 151 -2.71 11.13 2.82
N GLU A 152 -1.49 11.64 2.67
CA GLU A 152 -0.99 12.18 1.40
C GLU A 152 -1.06 11.14 0.28
N VAL A 153 -0.66 9.89 0.56
CA VAL A 153 -0.70 8.80 -0.42
C VAL A 153 -2.13 8.47 -0.81
N LEU A 154 -3.04 8.35 0.16
CA LEU A 154 -4.44 8.06 -0.10
C LEU A 154 -5.11 9.19 -0.89
N ALA A 155 -4.86 10.45 -0.53
CA ALA A 155 -5.33 11.61 -1.27
C ALA A 155 -4.80 11.64 -2.70
N SER A 156 -3.51 11.32 -2.90
CA SER A 156 -2.89 11.28 -4.23
C SER A 156 -3.46 10.19 -5.15
N ARG A 157 -4.04 9.12 -4.58
CA ARG A 157 -4.70 8.04 -5.34
C ARG A 157 -6.11 8.41 -5.80
N SER A 158 -6.73 9.46 -5.24
CA SER A 158 -8.20 9.59 -5.19
C SER A 158 -8.72 10.98 -5.54
N LEU A 159 -8.40 11.51 -6.73
CA LEU A 159 -9.18 12.62 -7.29
C LEU A 159 -9.55 12.38 -8.76
N ALA A 160 -8.58 12.09 -9.63
CA ALA A 160 -8.86 11.93 -11.06
C ALA A 160 -9.49 10.58 -11.45
N ALA A 161 -9.21 9.51 -10.70
CA ALA A 161 -9.75 8.17 -10.98
C ALA A 161 -11.15 7.98 -10.39
N VAL A 162 -11.41 8.55 -9.21
CA VAL A 162 -12.70 8.44 -8.52
C VAL A 162 -13.79 9.18 -9.29
N SER A 163 -13.58 10.43 -9.70
CA SER A 163 -14.58 11.15 -10.52
C SER A 163 -14.88 10.48 -11.86
N LYS A 164 -13.94 9.70 -12.41
CA LYS A 164 -14.20 8.91 -13.63
C LYS A 164 -14.97 7.63 -13.31
N LEU A 165 -14.63 6.95 -12.21
CA LEU A 165 -15.32 5.72 -11.80
C LEU A 165 -16.74 5.99 -11.27
N GLU A 166 -17.01 7.17 -10.70
CA GLU A 166 -18.34 7.60 -10.25
C GLU A 166 -19.37 7.60 -11.39
N VAL A 167 -18.96 7.91 -12.62
CA VAL A 167 -19.84 7.85 -13.81
C VAL A 167 -20.32 6.42 -14.09
N ALA A 168 -19.54 5.41 -13.70
CA ALA A 168 -19.88 4.00 -13.89
C ALA A 168 -20.64 3.37 -12.70
N ILE A 169 -20.86 4.11 -11.61
CA ILE A 169 -21.60 3.58 -10.45
C ILE A 169 -23.08 3.39 -10.82
N GLY A 170 -23.57 2.16 -10.67
CA GLY A 170 -24.94 1.77 -11.03
C GLY A 170 -25.10 1.28 -12.49
N GLN A 171 -24.03 1.28 -13.27
CA GLN A 171 -24.02 0.74 -14.63
C GLN A 171 -23.31 -0.61 -14.70
N ARG A 172 -23.78 -1.51 -15.57
CA ARG A 172 -23.14 -2.80 -15.79
C ARG A 172 -21.97 -2.65 -16.78
N ILE A 173 -20.81 -3.17 -16.39
CA ILE A 173 -19.63 -3.26 -17.28
C ILE A 173 -19.83 -4.47 -18.21
N THR A 174 -19.77 -4.23 -19.52
CA THR A 174 -19.98 -5.25 -20.55
C THR A 174 -18.67 -5.77 -21.15
N ASP A 175 -17.62 -4.95 -21.16
CA ASP A 175 -16.31 -5.32 -21.69
C ASP A 175 -15.17 -4.52 -21.00
N VAL A 176 -13.96 -5.07 -20.97
CA VAL A 176 -12.77 -4.43 -20.40
C VAL A 176 -11.59 -4.60 -21.35
N ARG A 177 -11.03 -3.49 -21.82
CA ARG A 177 -9.93 -3.47 -22.79
C ARG A 177 -8.74 -2.71 -22.23
N THR A 178 -7.53 -3.16 -22.58
CA THR A 178 -6.30 -2.44 -22.22
C THR A 178 -5.73 -1.79 -23.47
N LEU A 179 -5.76 -0.45 -23.53
CA LEU A 179 -5.22 0.32 -24.65
C LEU A 179 -3.80 0.79 -24.31
N LYS A 180 -2.82 0.08 -24.88
CA LYS A 180 -1.36 0.32 -24.85
C LYS A 180 -0.68 0.17 -23.49
N VAL A 181 0.38 -0.64 -23.50
CA VAL A 181 1.44 -0.69 -22.48
C VAL A 181 2.70 -0.11 -23.12
N LYS A 182 2.99 1.17 -22.91
CA LYS A 182 4.34 1.69 -23.18
C LYS A 182 4.95 2.19 -21.88
N ARG A 183 6.00 1.48 -21.45
CA ARG A 183 7.01 1.77 -20.41
C ARG A 183 6.57 2.23 -19.01
N SER A 184 5.30 2.54 -18.76
CA SER A 184 4.71 2.76 -17.42
C SER A 184 3.22 3.08 -17.44
N ASP A 185 2.66 3.41 -18.61
CA ASP A 185 1.30 3.93 -18.68
C ASP A 185 0.37 2.88 -19.29
N ALA A 186 -0.38 2.18 -18.42
CA ALA A 186 -1.51 1.36 -18.84
C ALA A 186 -2.78 2.22 -18.78
N THR A 187 -3.55 2.20 -19.87
CA THR A 187 -4.91 2.73 -19.89
C THR A 187 -5.88 1.56 -19.98
N VAL A 188 -6.76 1.45 -19.00
CA VAL A 188 -7.88 0.51 -19.00
C VAL A 188 -9.11 1.24 -19.51
N VAL A 189 -9.80 0.63 -20.46
CA VAL A 189 -11.08 1.08 -20.99
C VAL A 189 -12.15 0.13 -20.50
N LEU A 190 -13.14 0.67 -19.78
CA LEU A 190 -14.33 -0.05 -19.36
C LEU A 190 -15.46 0.30 -20.34
N VAL A 191 -16.07 -0.69 -20.98
CA VAL A 191 -17.26 -0.49 -21.81
C VAL A 191 -18.49 -0.73 -20.94
N LEU A 192 -19.39 0.23 -20.92
CA LEU A 192 -20.61 0.21 -20.12
C LEU A 192 -21.79 -0.31 -20.96
N GLU A 193 -22.88 -0.68 -20.31
CA GLU A 193 -24.06 -1.25 -20.99
C GLU A 193 -24.76 -0.28 -21.95
N ASP A 194 -24.63 1.03 -21.72
CA ASP A 194 -25.08 2.08 -22.63
C ASP A 194 -24.14 2.30 -23.83
N GLY A 195 -23.06 1.54 -23.92
CA GLY A 195 -22.03 1.65 -24.95
C GLY A 195 -20.98 2.73 -24.67
N ALA A 196 -21.02 3.42 -23.52
CA ALA A 196 -20.01 4.38 -23.14
C ALA A 196 -18.66 3.70 -22.84
N GLU A 197 -17.58 4.31 -23.29
CA GLU A 197 -16.21 3.84 -23.01
C GLU A 197 -15.55 4.75 -21.96
N LEU A 198 -15.15 4.17 -20.84
CA LEU A 198 -14.55 4.86 -19.71
C LEU A 198 -13.05 4.60 -19.64
N HIS A 199 -12.26 5.64 -19.92
CA HIS A 199 -10.80 5.55 -20.00
C HIS A 199 -10.14 5.89 -18.65
N VAL A 200 -9.72 4.86 -17.94
CA VAL A 200 -8.97 4.95 -16.68
C VAL A 200 -7.48 4.80 -16.97
N GLY A 201 -6.76 5.92 -16.96
CA GLY A 201 -5.31 5.94 -17.14
C GLY A 201 -4.57 6.30 -15.85
N ALA A 202 -3.40 5.69 -15.62
CA ALA A 202 -2.51 5.98 -14.50
C ALA A 202 -1.67 7.29 -14.67
N LYS A 203 -2.18 8.29 -15.40
CA LYS A 203 -1.43 9.54 -15.60
C LYS A 203 -1.45 10.40 -14.33
N THR A 204 -0.27 10.65 -13.78
CA THR A 204 -0.02 11.81 -12.90
C THR A 204 -0.26 13.05 -13.73
N ASN A 205 -1.27 13.86 -13.36
CA ASN A 205 -1.60 15.08 -14.08
C ASN A 205 -0.38 16.03 -14.10
N ARG A 206 0.23 16.18 -15.27
CA ARG A 206 1.15 17.27 -15.58
C ARG A 206 0.46 18.21 -16.57
N GLU A 207 -0.77 18.60 -16.25
CA GLU A 207 -1.57 19.52 -17.06
C GLU A 207 -2.56 20.26 -16.17
N SER A 208 -2.04 21.27 -15.47
CA SER A 208 -2.83 22.38 -14.92
C SER A 208 -1.93 23.61 -14.82
N ALA A 209 -1.45 24.10 -15.98
CA ALA A 209 -0.94 25.46 -16.14
C ALA A 209 -0.72 25.76 -17.63
N ALA A 210 -1.80 26.07 -18.34
CA ALA A 210 -1.72 26.87 -19.55
C ALA A 210 -2.92 27.83 -19.51
N PRO A 211 -2.71 29.14 -19.26
CA PRO A 211 -3.78 30.10 -19.42
C PRO A 211 -4.03 30.34 -20.92
N GLU A 212 -5.32 30.40 -21.25
CA GLU A 212 -5.85 30.70 -22.57
C GLU A 212 -5.27 31.96 -23.19
N ARG A 213 -5.04 31.88 -24.50
CA ARG A 213 -4.68 32.99 -25.39
C ARG A 213 -5.84 33.97 -25.51
N THR A 214 -5.66 35.19 -25.03
CA THR A 214 -6.43 36.34 -25.56
C THR A 214 -5.69 36.89 -26.77
N ARG A 215 -6.09 36.47 -27.98
CA ARG A 215 -5.79 37.19 -29.22
C ARG A 215 -6.64 38.47 -29.24
N ARG A 216 -6.02 39.64 -29.12
CA ARG A 216 -6.61 40.91 -29.59
C ARG A 216 -6.05 41.18 -31.00
N SER A 217 -6.93 41.07 -31.98
CA SER A 217 -6.82 41.69 -33.30
C SER A 217 -7.84 42.83 -33.36
N GLU A 218 -7.41 43.98 -33.88
CA GLU A 218 -8.13 45.15 -34.43
C GLU A 218 -7.30 46.38 -34.03
N ALA A 219 -6.44 46.94 -34.89
CA ALA A 219 -6.73 47.68 -36.13
C ALA A 219 -7.52 48.95 -35.86
N GLU A 220 -6.80 50.04 -35.57
CA GLU A 220 -6.84 51.34 -36.25
C GLU A 220 -5.55 52.12 -35.94
#